data_AF-A0A0R1RG16-F1
#
_entry.id   AF-A0A0R1RG16-F1
#
_cell.length_a   1.000
_cell.length_b   1.000
_cell.length_c   1.000
_cell.angle_alpha   90.00
_cell.angle_beta   90.00
_cell.angle_gamma   90.00
#
_symmetry.space_group_name_H-M   'P 1'
#
loop_
_entity.id
_entity.type
_entity.pdbx_description
1 polymer ?
#
loop_
_entity_poly.entity_id
_entity_poly.type
_entity_poly.pdbx_seq_one_letter_code
_entity_poly.pdbx_strand_id
1 'polypeptide(L)'
;MENNELLEQLTTQERLLVSSEVSNKRKSPAVVWILWLLLGMIGAHRYYFKKIGTGVLMTAIFILSFGMLFFVNLIWMIVDAFKLNSWINADQAKIEKEVAEHIINTRNEFKSSPEVAKEPIKSVDTTQEEIGINASESPVADNVITEENEPTSSSSTLKQDIVTSFSFSNTTASVETPNFTVTPEESETVVNKIFDDLKDFVVLDIETTGRSADQDGITQVSGIKYVNDEPIETFNEFVNPEHDIPRDIQFMTHITPEMVADKPTFTELLPKLSDFIGDNTIIGHNVSFDIKFLRLHGYHPAVITTEDTLSISRRKIKNIENHKLETLKNYYGLKNQSHNSLNDCETTAFIYREIRDGHLDQVVIASTEETPGTLFADLRFCITGKFMEMDRDEIKELITKNGGRVTGAVSSRTDYLIVGEQVANNLTDGIHSASELKAMEFSEKGGKIKVLHSIEELQSLISEVA
;
A
#
# COMPACT_ATOMS: atom_id res chain seq x y z
N MET A 1 -1.98 39.54 6.94
CA MET A 1 -0.84 38.75 7.40
C MET A 1 -0.11 38.22 6.19
N GLU A 2 1.21 38.40 6.14
CA GLU A 2 2.05 37.72 5.16
C GLU A 2 2.11 36.21 5.50
N ASN A 3 2.32 35.33 4.50
CA ASN A 3 2.37 33.87 4.73
C ASN A 3 3.32 33.47 5.86
N ASN A 4 4.45 34.17 5.98
CA ASN A 4 5.44 33.92 7.02
C ASN A 4 4.89 34.17 8.43
N GLU A 5 4.05 35.19 8.61
CA GLU A 5 3.44 35.51 9.91
C GLU A 5 2.41 34.45 10.34
N LEU A 6 1.69 33.83 9.39
CA LEU A 6 0.75 32.75 9.69
C LEU A 6 1.49 31.45 10.06
N LEU A 7 2.56 31.14 9.33
CA LEU A 7 3.41 29.99 9.61
C LEU A 7 4.11 30.12 10.97
N GLU A 8 4.50 31.33 11.37
CA GLU A 8 5.06 31.61 12.69
C GLU A 8 4.12 31.28 13.85
N GLN A 9 2.80 31.34 13.65
CA GLN A 9 1.80 31.03 14.67
C GLN A 9 1.44 29.54 14.79
N LEU A 10 1.97 28.71 13.89
CA LEU A 10 1.74 27.27 13.85
C LEU A 10 2.84 26.52 14.61
N THR A 11 2.44 25.52 15.39
CA THR A 11 3.36 24.56 16.02
C THR A 11 4.06 23.69 14.97
N THR A 12 5.13 23.00 15.37
CA THR A 12 5.89 22.12 14.45
C THR A 12 5.00 21.05 13.80
N GLN A 13 4.07 20.46 14.56
CA GLN A 13 3.12 19.45 14.04
C GLN A 13 2.11 20.07 13.06
N GLU A 14 1.57 21.25 13.39
CA GLU A 14 0.64 21.94 12.51
C GLU A 14 1.31 22.40 11.20
N ARG A 15 2.59 22.81 11.24
CA ARG A 15 3.37 23.13 10.03
C ARG A 15 3.59 21.91 9.15
N LEU A 16 3.85 20.75 9.74
CA LEU A 16 3.97 19.49 8.98
C LEU A 16 2.65 19.15 8.30
N LEU A 17 1.53 19.30 9.00
CA LEU A 17 0.19 19.12 8.43
C LEU A 17 -0.10 20.11 7.29
N VAL A 18 0.22 21.40 7.45
CA VAL A 18 0.13 22.40 6.38
C VAL A 18 0.97 21.98 5.18
N SER A 19 2.22 21.56 5.40
CA SER A 19 3.12 21.18 4.32
C SER A 19 2.64 19.94 3.55
N SER A 20 2.07 18.95 4.26
CA SER A 20 1.46 17.77 3.68
C SER A 20 0.26 18.14 2.81
N GLU A 21 -0.66 18.93 3.36
CA GLU A 21 -1.88 19.35 2.67
C GLU A 21 -1.61 20.25 1.45
N VAL A 22 -0.60 21.14 1.56
CA VAL A 22 -0.09 21.93 0.43
C VAL A 22 0.50 21.02 -0.65
N SER A 23 1.22 19.96 -0.27
CA SER A 23 1.79 19.02 -1.23
C SER A 23 0.72 18.23 -2.00
N ASN A 24 -0.41 17.95 -1.36
CA ASN A 24 -1.56 17.24 -1.95
C ASN A 24 -2.41 18.16 -2.84
N LYS A 25 -2.62 19.42 -2.44
CA LYS A 25 -3.47 20.38 -3.17
C LYS A 25 -2.74 21.20 -4.24
N ARG A 26 -1.40 21.29 -4.19
CA ARG A 26 -0.64 22.09 -5.16
C ARG A 26 -0.74 21.53 -6.57
N LYS A 27 -0.73 22.44 -7.53
CA LYS A 27 -0.60 22.11 -8.94
C LYS A 27 0.78 21.52 -9.23
N SER A 28 0.81 20.39 -9.94
CA SER A 28 2.06 19.70 -10.30
C SER A 28 2.88 20.55 -11.29
N PRO A 29 4.15 20.89 -10.98
CA PRO A 29 5.02 21.61 -11.91
C PRO A 29 5.20 20.87 -13.23
N ALA A 30 5.27 19.55 -13.21
CA ALA A 30 5.38 18.73 -14.41
C ALA A 30 4.16 18.88 -15.31
N VAL A 31 2.95 18.83 -14.75
CA VAL A 31 1.70 19.03 -15.50
C VAL A 31 1.64 20.44 -16.09
N VAL A 32 2.08 21.45 -15.34
CA VAL A 32 2.14 22.85 -15.79
C VAL A 32 3.08 23.01 -17.00
N TRP A 33 4.28 22.44 -16.94
CA TRP A 33 5.24 22.47 -18.05
C TRP A 33 4.77 21.67 -19.26
N ILE A 34 4.13 20.52 -19.06
CA ILE A 34 3.54 19.71 -20.15
C ILE A 34 2.40 20.47 -20.85
N LEU A 35 1.49 21.08 -20.08
CA LEU A 35 0.39 21.88 -20.63
C LEU A 35 0.91 23.10 -21.40
N TRP A 36 1.97 23.75 -20.89
CA TRP A 36 2.62 24.86 -21.59
C TRP A 36 3.30 24.40 -22.88
N LEU A 37 4.01 23.27 -22.86
CA LEU A 37 4.74 22.77 -24.03
C LEU A 37 3.80 22.28 -25.14
N LEU A 38 2.81 21.47 -24.79
CA LEU A 38 1.95 20.78 -25.76
C LEU A 38 0.70 21.59 -26.15
N LEU A 39 0.17 22.41 -25.24
CA LEU A 39 -1.06 23.18 -25.45
C LEU A 39 -0.89 24.69 -25.14
N GLY A 40 0.36 25.18 -25.07
CA GLY A 40 0.66 26.57 -24.77
C GLY A 40 0.17 27.54 -25.84
N MET A 41 0.18 27.13 -27.12
CA MET A 41 -0.27 27.97 -28.25
C MET A 41 -1.76 28.33 -28.19
N ILE A 42 -2.57 27.52 -27.51
CA ILE A 42 -3.99 27.78 -27.23
C ILE A 42 -4.24 28.22 -25.78
N GLY A 43 -3.18 28.47 -25.01
CA GLY A 43 -3.28 29.01 -23.66
C GLY A 43 -3.81 28.04 -22.59
N ALA A 44 -3.73 26.71 -22.79
CA ALA A 44 -4.26 25.71 -21.85
C ALA A 44 -3.71 25.85 -20.43
N HIS A 45 -2.41 26.17 -20.29
CA HIS A 45 -1.75 26.43 -19.00
C HIS A 45 -2.40 27.60 -18.25
N ARG A 46 -2.96 28.60 -18.94
CA ARG A 46 -3.65 29.74 -18.30
C ARG A 46 -5.00 29.34 -17.71
N TYR A 47 -5.74 28.47 -18.37
CA TYR A 47 -6.98 27.92 -17.82
C TYR A 47 -6.72 27.08 -16.57
N TYR A 48 -5.62 26.33 -16.56
CA TYR A 48 -5.18 25.59 -15.39
C TYR A 48 -4.88 26.49 -14.18
N PHE A 49 -4.38 27.71 -14.39
CA PHE A 49 -4.24 28.74 -13.35
C PHE A 49 -5.48 29.64 -13.17
N LYS A 50 -6.66 29.25 -13.69
CA LYS A 50 -7.91 30.03 -13.64
C LYS A 50 -7.79 31.45 -14.22
N LYS A 51 -6.82 31.71 -15.10
CA LYS A 51 -6.62 33.00 -15.81
C LYS A 51 -7.48 33.07 -17.08
N ILE A 52 -8.79 32.87 -16.93
CA ILE A 52 -9.76 32.62 -18.01
C ILE A 52 -9.74 33.72 -19.07
N GLY A 53 -9.76 34.99 -18.68
CA GLY A 53 -9.80 36.11 -19.64
C GLY A 53 -8.61 36.11 -20.61
N THR A 54 -7.39 35.92 -20.09
CA THR A 54 -6.19 35.85 -20.93
C THR A 54 -6.09 34.55 -21.73
N GLY A 55 -6.61 33.44 -21.20
CA GLY A 55 -6.68 32.16 -21.91
C GLY A 55 -7.62 32.27 -23.11
N VAL A 56 -8.83 32.80 -22.93
CA VAL A 56 -9.81 33.00 -24.01
C VAL A 56 -9.27 33.92 -25.09
N LEU A 57 -8.58 34.99 -24.72
CA LEU A 57 -7.93 35.89 -25.68
C LEU A 57 -6.87 35.16 -26.51
N MET A 58 -6.03 34.33 -25.89
CA MET A 58 -5.01 33.54 -26.57
C MET A 58 -5.61 32.52 -27.54
N THR A 59 -6.62 31.78 -27.10
CA THR A 59 -7.39 30.84 -27.93
C THR A 59 -8.04 31.55 -29.12
N ALA A 60 -8.66 32.72 -28.89
CA ALA A 60 -9.32 33.48 -29.94
C ALA A 60 -8.31 33.99 -30.99
N ILE A 61 -7.16 34.52 -30.56
CA ILE A 61 -6.10 34.95 -31.50
C ILE A 61 -5.59 33.75 -32.30
N PHE A 62 -5.38 32.59 -31.66
CA PHE A 62 -4.94 31.38 -32.35
C PHE A 62 -5.94 30.93 -33.44
N ILE A 63 -7.23 30.88 -33.11
CA ILE A 63 -8.30 30.45 -34.02
C ILE A 63 -8.55 31.47 -35.14
N LEU A 64 -8.74 32.75 -34.80
CA LEU A 64 -9.11 33.80 -35.76
C LEU A 64 -7.98 34.10 -36.75
N SER A 65 -6.73 33.88 -36.34
CA SER A 65 -5.59 34.14 -37.21
C SER A 65 -5.31 33.00 -38.18
N PHE A 66 -6.00 31.84 -38.09
CA PHE A 66 -5.71 30.65 -38.90
C PHE A 66 -4.21 30.27 -38.89
N GLY A 67 -3.51 30.52 -37.78
CA GLY A 67 -2.05 30.34 -37.67
C GLY A 67 -1.18 31.44 -38.32
N MET A 68 -1.75 32.43 -39.01
CA MET A 68 -1.00 33.52 -39.67
C MET A 68 -0.31 34.47 -38.65
N LEU A 69 -0.84 34.59 -37.43
CA LEU A 69 -0.21 35.29 -36.30
C LEU A 69 0.54 34.34 -35.35
N PHE A 70 1.10 33.25 -35.88
CA PHE A 70 1.89 32.27 -35.13
C PHE A 70 2.98 32.92 -34.25
N PHE A 71 3.71 33.89 -34.82
CA PHE A 71 4.79 34.58 -34.12
C PHE A 71 4.32 35.38 -32.89
N VAL A 72 3.09 35.93 -32.93
CA VAL A 72 2.53 36.68 -31.79
C VAL A 72 2.23 35.73 -30.62
N ASN A 73 1.61 34.57 -30.89
CA ASN A 73 1.37 33.55 -29.87
C ASN A 73 2.67 32.92 -29.36
N LEU A 74 3.67 32.73 -30.24
CA LEU A 74 4.97 32.21 -29.86
C LEU A 74 5.71 33.16 -28.91
N ILE A 75 5.74 34.47 -29.20
CA ILE A 75 6.30 35.47 -28.29
C ILE A 75 5.56 35.45 -26.95
N TRP A 76 4.23 35.31 -26.98
CA TRP A 76 3.43 35.27 -25.76
C TRP A 76 3.69 34.00 -24.92
N MET A 77 3.88 32.85 -25.56
CA MET A 77 4.23 31.59 -24.93
C MET A 77 5.62 31.64 -24.28
N ILE A 78 6.59 32.31 -24.92
CA ILE A 78 7.93 32.54 -24.35
C ILE A 78 7.84 33.41 -23.09
N VAL A 79 7.06 34.49 -23.12
CA VAL A 79 6.84 35.35 -21.94
C VAL A 79 6.21 34.55 -20.79
N ASP A 80 5.29 33.63 -21.10
CA ASP A 80 4.67 32.78 -20.09
C ASP A 80 5.63 31.77 -19.47
N ALA A 81 6.64 31.29 -20.20
CA ALA A 81 7.66 30.39 -19.66
C ALA A 81 8.40 31.01 -18.46
N PHE A 82 8.73 32.31 -18.55
CA PHE A 82 9.37 33.05 -17.46
C PHE A 82 8.42 33.32 -16.28
N LYS A 83 7.10 33.39 -16.53
CA LYS A 83 6.08 33.64 -15.51
C LYS A 83 5.55 32.36 -14.86
N LEU A 84 5.78 31.20 -15.47
CA LEU A 84 5.25 29.91 -15.04
C LEU A 84 5.67 29.58 -13.61
N ASN A 85 6.96 29.76 -13.30
CA ASN A 85 7.48 29.52 -11.95
C ASN A 85 6.88 30.47 -10.92
N SER A 86 6.67 31.74 -11.29
CA SER A 86 5.99 32.72 -10.44
C SER A 86 4.53 32.33 -10.19
N TRP A 87 3.82 31.77 -11.17
CA TRP A 87 2.43 31.32 -11.00
C TRP A 87 2.33 30.07 -10.14
N ILE A 88 3.25 29.12 -10.28
CA ILE A 88 3.35 27.93 -9.42
C ILE A 88 3.56 28.37 -7.97
N ASN A 89 4.54 29.24 -7.72
CA ASN A 89 4.85 29.72 -6.39
C ASN A 89 3.69 30.53 -5.78
N ALA A 90 3.02 31.37 -6.58
CA ALA A 90 1.86 32.13 -6.11
C ALA A 90 0.65 31.24 -5.77
N ASP A 91 0.43 30.17 -6.54
CA ASP A 91 -0.64 29.19 -6.27
C ASP A 91 -0.33 28.39 -5.00
N GLN A 92 0.93 27.96 -4.83
CA GLN A 92 1.39 27.28 -3.62
C GLN A 92 1.22 28.17 -2.38
N ALA A 93 1.66 29.43 -2.45
CA ALA A 93 1.51 30.39 -1.36
C ALA A 93 0.03 30.62 -1.00
N LYS A 94 -0.87 30.62 -1.98
CA LYS A 94 -2.31 30.77 -1.74
C LYS A 94 -2.89 29.56 -1.00
N ILE A 95 -2.53 28.35 -1.42
CA ILE A 95 -2.99 27.10 -0.79
C ILE A 95 -2.46 27.02 0.65
N GLU A 96 -1.18 27.32 0.84
CA GLU A 96 -0.54 27.34 2.15
C GLU A 96 -1.23 28.30 3.12
N LYS A 97 -1.60 29.48 2.63
CA LYS A 97 -2.38 30.45 3.39
C LYS A 97 -3.76 29.92 3.78
N GLU A 98 -4.52 29.38 2.82
CA GLU A 98 -5.87 28.85 3.06
C GLU A 98 -5.86 27.71 4.10
N VAL A 99 -4.86 26.82 4.02
CA VAL A 99 -4.72 25.70 4.97
C VAL A 99 -4.27 26.19 6.35
N ALA A 100 -3.29 27.10 6.42
CA ALA A 100 -2.83 27.68 7.67
C ALA A 100 -3.94 28.45 8.40
N GLU A 101 -4.73 29.24 7.67
CA GLU A 101 -5.88 29.96 8.21
C GLU A 101 -6.95 29.00 8.75
N HIS A 102 -7.23 27.91 8.02
CA HIS A 102 -8.18 26.89 8.49
C HIS A 102 -7.74 26.27 9.82
N ILE A 103 -6.48 25.85 9.94
CA ILE A 103 -5.94 25.24 11.18
C ILE A 103 -5.97 26.23 12.35
N ILE A 104 -5.56 27.48 12.12
CA ILE A 104 -5.59 28.52 13.17
C ILE A 104 -7.03 28.79 13.63
N ASN A 105 -7.98 28.87 12.71
CA ASN A 105 -9.39 29.10 13.04
C ASN A 105 -9.98 27.92 13.82
N THR A 106 -9.78 26.68 13.37
CA THR A 106 -10.23 25.48 14.09
C THR A 106 -9.61 25.43 15.50
N ARG A 107 -8.30 25.70 15.64
CA ARG A 107 -7.63 25.76 16.94
C ARG A 107 -8.24 26.82 17.86
N ASN A 108 -8.57 27.99 17.33
CA ASN A 108 -9.17 29.07 18.09
C ASN A 108 -10.61 28.73 18.49
N GLU A 109 -11.39 28.07 17.62
CA GLU A 109 -12.72 27.56 17.92
C GLU A 109 -12.67 26.56 19.08
N PHE A 110 -11.76 25.58 19.04
CA PHE A 110 -11.54 24.62 20.13
C PHE A 110 -11.11 25.30 21.44
N LYS A 111 -10.30 26.38 21.39
CA LYS A 111 -9.93 27.16 22.58
C LYS A 111 -11.06 28.04 23.13
N SER A 112 -12.05 28.38 22.30
CA SER A 112 -13.18 29.25 22.66
C SER A 112 -14.44 28.51 23.10
N SER A 113 -14.49 27.18 22.94
CA SER A 113 -15.61 26.34 23.36
C SER A 113 -15.55 26.04 24.86
N PRO A 114 -16.57 26.41 25.67
CA PRO A 114 -16.54 26.25 27.11
C PRO A 114 -17.01 24.85 27.53
N GLU A 115 -16.33 23.76 27.13
CA GLU A 115 -16.64 22.44 27.68
C GLU A 115 -15.52 21.38 27.53
N VAL A 116 -14.26 21.68 27.87
CA VAL A 116 -13.29 20.64 28.26
C VAL A 116 -12.28 21.22 29.26
N ALA A 117 -12.70 21.42 30.51
CA ALA A 117 -11.78 21.74 31.60
C ALA A 117 -12.33 21.21 32.94
N LYS A 118 -12.13 19.90 33.16
CA LYS A 118 -12.12 19.12 34.43
C LYS A 118 -12.10 17.65 33.96
N GLU A 119 -11.08 16.82 34.17
CA GLU A 119 -10.41 16.47 35.43
C GLU A 119 -8.95 16.01 35.20
N PRO A 120 -8.10 16.02 36.25
CA PRO A 120 -6.70 15.61 36.16
C PRO A 120 -6.51 14.09 36.27
N ILE A 121 -5.54 13.58 35.51
CA ILE A 121 -4.97 12.24 35.59
C ILE A 121 -4.40 12.01 37.00
N LYS A 122 -4.86 10.98 37.70
CA LYS A 122 -4.15 10.36 38.83
C LYS A 122 -3.55 9.03 38.38
N SER A 123 -2.24 8.94 38.54
CA SER A 123 -1.45 7.70 38.57
C SER A 123 -1.96 6.75 39.66
N VAL A 124 -2.19 5.48 39.36
CA VAL A 124 -2.20 4.42 40.39
C VAL A 124 -1.53 3.16 39.85
N ASP A 125 -0.53 2.77 40.61
CA ASP A 125 0.27 1.56 40.59
C ASP A 125 -0.54 0.35 41.09
N THR A 126 -0.07 -0.82 40.68
CA THR A 126 -0.47 -2.18 41.00
C THR A 126 -0.82 -2.40 42.47
N THR A 127 -1.96 -3.02 42.79
CA THR A 127 -2.08 -4.00 43.89
C THR A 127 -3.41 -4.76 43.86
N GLN A 128 -3.28 -6.03 44.24
CA GLN A 128 -4.32 -7.04 44.45
C GLN A 128 -5.45 -6.54 45.38
N GLU A 129 -6.69 -6.98 45.14
CA GLU A 129 -7.48 -7.59 46.21
C GLU A 129 -8.72 -8.32 45.67
N GLU A 130 -8.92 -9.50 46.24
CA GLU A 130 -10.07 -10.39 46.13
C GLU A 130 -11.38 -9.69 46.51
N ILE A 131 -12.49 -10.05 45.85
CA ILE A 131 -13.80 -10.06 46.50
C ILE A 131 -14.57 -11.30 46.06
N GLY A 132 -14.81 -12.19 47.03
CA GLY A 132 -15.77 -13.28 46.91
C GLY A 132 -17.18 -12.89 47.37
N ILE A 133 -18.02 -13.93 47.40
CA ILE A 133 -19.36 -14.02 48.02
C ILE A 133 -20.48 -13.53 47.05
N ASN A 134 -21.54 -14.29 46.70
CA ASN A 134 -22.28 -15.30 47.47
C ASN A 134 -23.07 -16.28 46.59
N ALA A 135 -23.43 -17.38 47.23
CA ALA A 135 -24.20 -18.52 46.74
C ALA A 135 -25.71 -18.27 46.60
N SER A 136 -26.34 -19.05 45.71
CA SER A 136 -27.68 -19.61 45.92
C SER A 136 -27.89 -20.87 45.07
N GLU A 137 -27.92 -22.01 45.77
CA GLU A 137 -28.81 -23.18 45.63
C GLU A 137 -28.93 -24.01 44.32
N SER A 138 -28.73 -25.31 44.56
CA SER A 138 -28.82 -26.51 43.72
C SER A 138 -30.29 -26.96 43.51
N PRO A 139 -30.64 -27.97 42.66
CA PRO A 139 -30.24 -29.37 42.93
C PRO A 139 -29.99 -30.31 41.73
N VAL A 140 -28.95 -31.16 41.91
CA VAL A 140 -28.94 -32.65 41.86
C VAL A 140 -29.30 -33.38 40.55
N ALA A 141 -28.34 -34.16 40.02
CA ALA A 141 -28.37 -35.64 40.02
C ALA A 141 -27.07 -36.28 39.46
N ASP A 142 -26.29 -36.85 40.39
CA ASP A 142 -25.50 -38.08 40.40
C ASP A 142 -25.10 -38.80 39.09
N ASN A 143 -23.80 -39.10 38.97
CA ASN A 143 -23.33 -40.49 39.17
C ASN A 143 -21.83 -40.60 39.47
N VAL A 144 -21.56 -41.55 40.35
CA VAL A 144 -20.31 -41.95 41.02
C VAL A 144 -19.47 -42.91 40.17
N ILE A 145 -18.15 -42.97 40.44
CA ILE A 145 -17.22 -44.15 40.52
C ILE A 145 -15.78 -43.63 40.24
N THR A 146 -14.92 -43.32 41.25
CA THR A 146 -13.86 -44.18 41.89
C THR A 146 -13.01 -44.96 40.87
N GLU A 147 -11.67 -44.94 40.83
CA GLU A 147 -10.71 -45.20 41.90
C GLU A 147 -9.25 -45.05 41.38
N GLU A 148 -8.37 -44.57 42.25
CA GLU A 148 -6.95 -44.91 42.51
C GLU A 148 -5.97 -45.36 41.40
N ASN A 149 -4.81 -44.69 41.29
CA ASN A 149 -3.50 -45.15 41.85
C ASN A 149 -2.28 -44.38 41.26
N GLU A 150 -1.53 -43.75 42.14
CA GLU A 150 -0.07 -43.51 42.06
C GLU A 150 0.61 -44.58 42.98
N PRO A 151 1.95 -44.68 43.23
CA PRO A 151 3.12 -43.89 42.79
C PRO A 151 4.41 -44.75 42.52
N THR A 152 5.57 -44.05 42.48
CA THR A 152 6.97 -44.46 42.83
C THR A 152 7.96 -44.51 41.66
N SER A 153 9.25 -44.15 41.76
CA SER A 153 10.09 -43.38 42.70
C SER A 153 11.53 -43.34 42.14
N SER A 154 12.44 -42.59 42.80
CA SER A 154 13.92 -42.54 42.72
C SER A 154 14.51 -41.39 41.85
N SER A 155 14.93 -40.24 42.41
CA SER A 155 16.09 -39.90 43.29
C SER A 155 17.48 -39.98 42.65
N SER A 156 18.13 -38.83 42.47
CA SER A 156 19.42 -38.52 43.11
C SER A 156 19.75 -37.01 43.07
N THR A 157 20.56 -36.58 44.03
CA THR A 157 20.67 -35.27 44.69
C THR A 157 22.01 -34.58 44.40
N LEU A 158 22.07 -33.23 44.53
CA LEU A 158 23.12 -32.35 45.17
C LEU A 158 22.95 -30.91 44.61
N LYS A 159 22.35 -29.93 45.33
CA LYS A 159 22.89 -29.01 46.39
C LYS A 159 24.15 -28.21 45.96
N GLN A 160 24.35 -26.92 46.21
CA GLN A 160 23.64 -25.82 46.90
C GLN A 160 24.43 -24.51 46.62
N ASP A 161 23.70 -23.38 46.58
CA ASP A 161 23.99 -22.03 47.12
C ASP A 161 25.24 -21.20 46.75
N ILE A 162 25.01 -19.92 46.47
CA ILE A 162 25.45 -18.77 47.30
C ILE A 162 24.58 -17.55 46.98
N VAL A 163 23.80 -17.13 47.99
CA VAL A 163 23.24 -15.78 48.15
C VAL A 163 24.08 -15.11 49.23
N THR A 164 24.60 -13.92 48.96
CA THR A 164 25.14 -13.02 49.99
C THR A 164 24.69 -11.60 49.72
N SER A 165 23.84 -11.13 50.61
CA SER A 165 23.53 -9.74 50.91
C SER A 165 24.75 -9.04 51.51
N PHE A 166 24.98 -7.76 51.19
CA PHE A 166 25.57 -6.81 52.13
C PHE A 166 25.16 -5.38 51.78
N SER A 167 24.72 -4.67 52.83
CA SER A 167 24.39 -3.26 52.90
C SER A 167 25.65 -2.43 53.18
N PHE A 168 25.75 -1.18 52.68
CA PHE A 168 26.13 -0.02 53.52
C PHE A 168 26.04 1.35 52.80
N SER A 169 25.43 2.30 53.53
CA SER A 169 25.77 3.72 53.74
C SER A 169 25.76 4.76 52.61
N ASN A 170 24.90 5.77 52.84
CA ASN A 170 24.99 7.13 52.30
C ASN A 170 26.29 7.81 52.74
N THR A 171 27.07 8.31 51.78
CA THR A 171 28.05 9.38 51.99
C THR A 171 28.10 10.24 50.73
N THR A 172 27.84 11.53 50.92
CA THR A 172 28.00 12.60 49.94
C THR A 172 29.47 12.79 49.57
N ALA A 173 29.81 12.60 48.31
CA ALA A 173 31.04 13.12 47.71
C ALA A 173 30.78 13.44 46.23
N SER A 174 30.91 14.72 45.91
CA SER A 174 30.96 15.27 44.56
C SER A 174 32.17 14.74 43.80
N VAL A 175 31.95 14.07 42.67
CA VAL A 175 32.98 13.71 41.69
C VAL A 175 32.48 14.10 40.30
N GLU A 176 33.31 14.89 39.62
CA GLU A 176 33.09 15.50 38.32
C GLU A 176 32.80 14.45 37.24
N THR A 177 31.77 14.70 36.44
CA THR A 177 31.45 13.89 35.25
C THR A 177 32.36 14.30 34.08
N PRO A 178 33.02 13.36 33.38
CA PRO A 178 33.66 13.67 32.11
C PRO A 178 32.59 13.90 31.05
N ASN A 179 32.72 15.01 30.35
CA ASN A 179 31.79 15.46 29.32
C ASN A 179 32.00 14.61 28.05
N PHE A 180 31.27 13.49 27.90
CA PHE A 180 31.30 12.69 26.69
C PHE A 180 30.31 13.27 25.67
N THR A 181 30.83 14.03 24.71
CA THR A 181 30.07 14.56 23.58
C THR A 181 29.81 13.41 22.61
N VAL A 182 28.65 12.76 22.71
CA VAL A 182 28.18 11.82 21.68
C VAL A 182 27.79 12.66 20.47
N THR A 183 28.64 12.65 19.44
CA THR A 183 28.23 13.02 18.10
C THR A 183 27.34 11.89 17.55
N PRO A 184 26.25 12.18 16.83
CA PRO A 184 25.51 11.14 16.14
C PRO A 184 26.44 10.58 15.05
N GLU A 185 26.98 9.38 15.27
CA GLU A 185 27.60 8.62 14.19
C GLU A 185 26.50 8.32 13.17
N GLU A 186 26.65 8.93 11.99
CA GLU A 186 25.94 8.52 10.79
C GLU A 186 26.20 7.01 10.60
N SER A 187 25.14 6.21 10.61
CA SER A 187 25.23 4.80 10.24
C SER A 187 25.74 4.71 8.80
N GLU A 188 27.01 4.36 8.61
CA GLU A 188 27.59 4.11 7.30
C GLU A 188 26.81 2.96 6.64
N THR A 189 26.05 3.28 5.60
CA THR A 189 25.48 2.27 4.71
C THR A 189 26.63 1.64 3.93
N VAL A 190 27.12 0.49 4.42
CA VAL A 190 28.10 -0.32 3.69
C VAL A 190 27.41 -0.89 2.46
N VAL A 191 27.63 -0.27 1.29
CA VAL A 191 27.24 -0.85 0.00
C VAL A 191 28.24 -1.95 -0.32
N ASN A 192 27.95 -3.17 0.14
CA ASN A 192 28.69 -4.34 -0.30
C ASN A 192 28.49 -4.52 -1.81
N LYS A 193 29.62 -4.64 -2.50
CA LYS A 193 29.71 -5.06 -3.89
C LYS A 193 28.97 -6.40 -4.01
N ILE A 194 28.05 -6.51 -4.97
CA ILE A 194 27.28 -7.71 -5.35
C ILE A 194 28.02 -8.99 -4.95
N PHE A 195 27.48 -9.73 -3.96
CA PHE A 195 27.91 -11.09 -3.72
C PHE A 195 27.34 -11.95 -4.85
N ASP A 196 28.16 -12.23 -5.87
CA ASP A 196 27.81 -13.04 -7.05
C ASP A 196 27.37 -14.50 -6.71
N ASP A 197 27.18 -14.85 -5.43
CA ASP A 197 26.77 -16.20 -4.99
C ASP A 197 25.97 -16.19 -3.66
N LEU A 198 25.22 -15.12 -3.37
CA LEU A 198 24.36 -15.11 -2.17
C LEU A 198 23.22 -16.12 -2.34
N LYS A 199 23.28 -17.21 -1.57
CA LYS A 199 22.33 -18.34 -1.56
C LYS A 199 21.55 -18.51 -0.26
N ASP A 200 21.98 -17.80 0.79
CA ASP A 200 21.34 -17.77 2.10
C ASP A 200 20.73 -16.37 2.30
N PHE A 201 19.42 -16.26 2.14
CA PHE A 201 18.74 -14.97 2.12
C PHE A 201 17.29 -15.12 2.59
N VAL A 202 16.66 -13.99 2.89
CA VAL A 202 15.22 -13.91 3.17
C VAL A 202 14.60 -13.04 2.10
N VAL A 203 13.60 -13.54 1.38
CA VAL A 203 12.76 -12.68 0.56
C VAL A 203 11.67 -12.11 1.44
N LEU A 204 11.36 -10.83 1.28
CA LEU A 204 10.30 -10.14 2.03
C LEU A 204 9.47 -9.26 1.10
N ASP A 205 8.16 -9.24 1.34
CA ASP A 205 7.19 -8.36 0.70
C ASP A 205 6.08 -8.01 1.71
N ILE A 206 5.60 -6.77 1.69
CA ILE A 206 4.52 -6.31 2.58
C ILE A 206 3.32 -5.78 1.80
N GLU A 207 2.14 -6.00 2.35
CA GLU A 207 0.94 -5.25 1.97
C GLU A 207 0.67 -4.14 3.00
N THR A 208 0.19 -3.00 2.52
CA THR A 208 -0.01 -1.81 3.35
C THR A 208 -1.32 -1.12 3.01
N THR A 209 -1.79 -0.25 3.89
CA THR A 209 -3.00 0.55 3.67
C THR A 209 -2.80 1.72 2.70
N GLY A 210 -1.62 1.85 2.10
CA GLY A 210 -1.31 2.98 1.22
C GLY A 210 0.15 2.99 0.73
N ARG A 211 0.79 4.16 0.73
CA ARG A 211 2.17 4.33 0.20
C ARG A 211 3.07 5.15 1.12
N SER A 212 2.50 5.75 2.16
CA SER A 212 3.16 6.67 3.07
C SER A 212 3.43 5.97 4.39
N ALA A 213 4.62 5.41 4.55
CA ALA A 213 5.03 4.67 5.75
C ALA A 213 4.91 5.42 7.10
N ASP A 214 4.72 6.74 7.07
CA ASP A 214 4.46 7.61 8.24
C ASP A 214 2.97 7.79 8.59
N GLN A 215 2.07 7.43 7.67
CA GLN A 215 0.61 7.62 7.81
C GLN A 215 -0.17 6.32 7.62
N ASP A 216 0.38 5.38 6.86
CA ASP A 216 -0.23 4.12 6.47
C ASP A 216 0.37 2.95 7.28
N GLY A 217 -0.48 1.99 7.64
CA GLY A 217 -0.13 0.77 8.36
C GLY A 217 0.19 -0.42 7.45
N ILE A 218 0.76 -1.46 8.05
CA ILE A 218 1.03 -2.76 7.42
C ILE A 218 -0.16 -3.68 7.63
N THR A 219 -0.63 -4.36 6.59
CA THR A 219 -1.77 -5.29 6.63
C THR A 219 -1.38 -6.75 6.47
N GLN A 220 -0.21 -7.01 5.85
CA GLN A 220 0.35 -8.35 5.72
C GLN A 220 1.86 -8.27 5.63
N VAL A 221 2.55 -9.25 6.20
CA VAL A 221 3.99 -9.47 5.99
C VAL A 221 4.20 -10.89 5.50
N SER A 222 4.81 -10.99 4.33
CA SER A 222 5.20 -12.26 3.73
C SER A 222 6.71 -12.35 3.58
N GLY A 223 7.25 -13.54 3.75
CA GLY A 223 8.65 -13.81 3.49
C GLY A 223 8.97 -15.29 3.37
N ILE A 224 10.04 -15.58 2.66
CA ILE A 224 10.54 -16.95 2.48
C ILE A 224 12.04 -16.94 2.75
N LYS A 225 12.45 -17.79 3.69
CA LYS A 225 13.85 -17.96 4.07
C LYS A 225 14.47 -19.07 3.24
N TYR A 226 15.60 -18.76 2.61
CA TYR A 226 16.37 -19.65 1.78
C TYR A 226 17.71 -19.96 2.45
N VAL A 227 18.11 -21.23 2.39
CA VAL A 227 19.45 -21.70 2.73
C VAL A 227 19.93 -22.58 1.59
N ASN A 228 21.05 -22.23 0.99
CA ASN A 228 21.57 -22.85 -0.23
C ASN A 228 20.53 -22.90 -1.38
N ASP A 229 19.81 -21.80 -1.62
CA ASP A 229 18.72 -21.68 -2.60
C ASP A 229 17.47 -22.57 -2.35
N GLU A 230 17.44 -23.33 -1.26
CA GLU A 230 16.29 -24.13 -0.85
C GLU A 230 15.43 -23.36 0.16
N PRO A 231 14.10 -23.26 -0.06
CA PRO A 231 13.21 -22.63 0.90
C PRO A 231 13.09 -23.51 2.15
N ILE A 232 13.48 -22.98 3.30
CA ILE A 232 13.47 -23.71 4.58
C ILE A 232 12.34 -23.29 5.52
N GLU A 233 11.81 -22.07 5.36
CA GLU A 233 10.81 -21.49 6.24
C GLU A 233 10.02 -20.42 5.52
N THR A 234 8.71 -20.36 5.77
CA THR A 234 7.80 -19.35 5.23
C THR A 234 7.17 -18.59 6.38
N PHE A 235 7.20 -17.26 6.26
CA PHE A 235 6.50 -16.33 7.12
C PHE A 235 5.37 -15.71 6.30
N ASN A 236 4.12 -15.82 6.76
CA ASN A 236 2.98 -15.23 6.06
C ASN A 236 1.90 -14.90 7.09
N GLU A 237 1.89 -13.65 7.54
CA GLU A 237 1.05 -13.21 8.65
C GLU A 237 0.27 -11.96 8.26
N PHE A 238 -1.04 -11.98 8.51
CA PHE A 238 -1.86 -10.77 8.48
C PHE A 238 -1.59 -9.92 9.72
N VAL A 239 -1.72 -8.61 9.55
CA VAL A 239 -1.40 -7.61 10.56
C VAL A 239 -2.59 -6.67 10.71
N ASN A 240 -2.99 -6.39 11.94
CA ASN A 240 -3.95 -5.33 12.20
C ASN A 240 -3.26 -3.97 12.03
N PRO A 241 -3.65 -3.14 11.04
CA PRO A 241 -3.05 -1.83 10.81
C PRO A 241 -3.49 -0.77 11.83
N GLU A 242 -4.39 -1.12 12.77
CA GLU A 242 -4.95 -0.23 13.81
C GLU A 242 -5.80 0.93 13.27
N HIS A 243 -6.14 0.91 11.97
CA HIS A 243 -7.00 1.89 11.32
C HIS A 243 -7.65 1.33 10.05
N ASP A 244 -8.53 2.11 9.42
CA ASP A 244 -9.26 1.69 8.22
C ASP A 244 -8.33 1.45 7.02
N ILE A 245 -8.64 0.42 6.24
CA ILE A 245 -7.99 0.13 4.95
C ILE A 245 -8.80 0.83 3.85
N PRO A 246 -8.23 1.75 3.04
CA PRO A 246 -8.93 2.37 1.93
C PRO A 246 -9.49 1.34 0.93
N ARG A 247 -10.73 1.55 0.43
CA ARG A 247 -11.39 0.57 -0.46
C ARG A 247 -10.58 0.26 -1.71
N ASP A 248 -9.92 1.24 -2.31
CA ASP A 248 -9.09 1.03 -3.49
C ASP A 248 -7.88 0.14 -3.24
N ILE A 249 -7.33 0.17 -2.02
CA ILE A 249 -6.29 -0.72 -1.54
C ILE A 249 -6.84 -2.12 -1.27
N GLN A 250 -8.03 -2.24 -0.66
CA GLN A 250 -8.70 -3.54 -0.48
C GLN A 250 -8.88 -4.27 -1.82
N PHE A 251 -9.29 -3.55 -2.87
CA PHE A 251 -9.41 -4.14 -4.22
C PHE A 251 -8.08 -4.48 -4.88
N MET A 252 -6.98 -3.89 -4.43
CA MET A 252 -5.66 -4.15 -4.98
C MET A 252 -5.01 -5.36 -4.32
N THR A 253 -5.16 -5.49 -3.00
CA THR A 253 -4.49 -6.53 -2.19
C THR A 253 -5.41 -7.69 -1.85
N HIS A 254 -6.71 -7.55 -2.10
CA HIS A 254 -7.78 -8.47 -1.69
C HIS A 254 -7.86 -8.68 -0.16
N ILE A 255 -7.32 -7.74 0.63
CA ILE A 255 -7.37 -7.78 2.09
C ILE A 255 -8.53 -6.90 2.58
N THR A 256 -9.45 -7.51 3.33
CA THR A 256 -10.57 -6.78 3.96
C THR A 256 -10.28 -6.42 5.42
N PRO A 257 -10.96 -5.39 5.99
CA PRO A 257 -10.85 -5.07 7.40
C PRO A 257 -11.14 -6.25 8.33
N GLU A 258 -12.09 -7.11 7.95
CA GLU A 258 -12.48 -8.29 8.73
C GLU A 258 -11.37 -9.34 8.80
N MET A 259 -10.54 -9.47 7.76
CA MET A 259 -9.41 -10.41 7.73
C MET A 259 -8.29 -10.05 8.71
N VAL A 260 -8.17 -8.75 9.02
CA VAL A 260 -7.08 -8.21 9.86
C VAL A 260 -7.53 -7.78 11.26
N ALA A 261 -8.83 -7.69 11.51
CA ALA A 261 -9.36 -7.13 12.75
C ALA A 261 -8.94 -7.88 14.02
N ASP A 262 -8.80 -9.21 13.95
CA ASP A 262 -8.42 -10.09 15.06
C ASP A 262 -6.93 -10.46 15.06
N LYS A 263 -6.14 -9.86 14.16
CA LYS A 263 -4.73 -10.17 13.95
C LYS A 263 -3.84 -9.34 14.88
N PRO A 264 -2.60 -9.80 15.16
CA PRO A 264 -1.66 -9.02 15.94
C PRO A 264 -1.35 -7.68 15.25
N THR A 265 -1.08 -6.66 16.05
CA THR A 265 -0.48 -5.41 15.55
C THR A 265 0.93 -5.68 15.04
N PHE A 266 1.47 -4.79 14.21
CA PHE A 266 2.83 -4.96 13.71
C PHE A 266 3.86 -5.00 14.86
N THR A 267 3.64 -4.19 15.91
CA THR A 267 4.49 -4.15 17.11
C THR A 267 4.55 -5.50 17.81
N GLU A 268 3.43 -6.22 17.90
CA GLU A 268 3.37 -7.56 18.50
C GLU A 268 4.01 -8.62 17.59
N LEU A 269 3.98 -8.42 16.27
CA LEU A 269 4.59 -9.32 15.29
C LEU A 269 6.11 -9.16 15.17
N LEU A 270 6.64 -7.97 15.51
CA LEU A 270 8.06 -7.61 15.35
C LEU A 270 9.07 -8.64 15.90
N PRO A 271 8.91 -9.19 17.12
CA PRO A 271 9.86 -10.17 17.64
C PRO A 271 9.94 -11.42 16.76
N LYS A 272 8.78 -11.94 16.35
CA LYS A 272 8.67 -13.12 15.47
C LYS A 272 9.28 -12.84 14.10
N LEU A 273 9.02 -11.67 13.52
CA LEU A 273 9.60 -11.26 12.24
C LEU A 273 11.12 -11.09 12.34
N SER A 274 11.62 -10.54 13.46
CA SER A 274 13.05 -10.35 13.70
C SER A 274 13.79 -11.69 13.81
N ASP A 275 13.21 -12.66 14.52
CA ASP A 275 13.75 -14.01 14.64
C ASP A 275 13.77 -14.74 13.28
N PHE A 276 12.72 -14.58 12.49
CA PHE A 276 12.64 -15.14 11.14
C PHE A 276 13.74 -14.58 10.22
N ILE A 277 13.89 -13.25 10.18
CA ILE A 277 14.90 -12.58 9.35
C ILE A 277 16.32 -12.91 9.84
N GLY A 278 16.56 -12.85 11.15
CA GLY A 278 17.89 -13.04 11.75
C GLY A 278 18.94 -12.09 11.16
N ASP A 279 20.12 -12.62 10.87
CA ASP A 279 21.23 -11.88 10.23
C ASP A 279 21.23 -12.00 8.69
N ASN A 280 20.18 -12.58 8.10
CA ASN A 280 20.13 -12.83 6.66
C ASN A 280 19.95 -11.53 5.86
N THR A 281 20.48 -11.53 4.63
CA THR A 281 20.21 -10.44 3.67
C THR A 281 18.76 -10.48 3.22
N ILE A 282 18.07 -9.34 3.26
CA ILE A 282 16.69 -9.20 2.81
C ILE A 282 16.68 -8.89 1.31
N ILE A 283 15.99 -9.73 0.54
CA ILE A 283 15.76 -9.53 -0.88
C ILE A 283 14.32 -9.10 -1.08
N GLY A 284 14.10 -8.08 -1.89
CA GLY A 284 12.75 -7.65 -2.26
C GLY A 284 12.74 -7.06 -3.66
N HIS A 285 11.54 -6.72 -4.14
CA HIS A 285 11.36 -5.99 -5.38
C HIS A 285 10.93 -4.57 -5.07
N ASN A 286 11.83 -3.60 -5.23
CA ASN A 286 11.70 -2.25 -4.65
C ASN A 286 11.78 -2.25 -3.11
N VAL A 287 12.60 -3.15 -2.53
CA VAL A 287 12.74 -3.43 -1.08
C VAL A 287 12.91 -2.20 -0.18
N SER A 288 13.40 -1.08 -0.73
CA SER A 288 13.48 0.19 0.01
C SER A 288 12.14 0.69 0.53
N PHE A 289 11.03 0.34 -0.15
CA PHE A 289 9.68 0.63 0.29
C PHE A 289 9.35 -0.14 1.57
N ASP A 290 9.52 -1.47 1.53
CA ASP A 290 9.26 -2.39 2.63
C ASP A 290 10.08 -2.00 3.87
N ILE A 291 11.40 -1.86 3.70
CA ILE A 291 12.31 -1.50 4.80
C ILE A 291 11.92 -0.15 5.43
N LYS A 292 11.44 0.81 4.64
CA LYS A 292 10.98 2.10 5.18
C LYS A 292 9.75 1.90 6.09
N PHE A 293 8.79 1.09 5.66
CA PHE A 293 7.63 0.74 6.48
C PHE A 293 8.04 0.02 7.76
N LEU A 294 8.84 -1.04 7.66
CA LEU A 294 9.30 -1.81 8.83
C LEU A 294 10.03 -0.89 9.83
N ARG A 295 10.94 -0.03 9.37
CA ARG A 295 11.69 0.89 10.24
C ARG A 295 10.79 1.88 10.95
N LEU A 296 9.85 2.52 10.24
CA LEU A 296 8.95 3.50 10.86
C LEU A 296 7.99 2.86 11.87
N HIS A 297 7.72 1.56 11.73
CA HIS A 297 6.90 0.78 12.64
C HIS A 297 7.71 -0.01 13.69
N GLY A 298 8.99 0.32 13.89
CA GLY A 298 9.78 -0.17 15.04
C GLY A 298 10.80 -1.26 14.75
N TYR A 299 10.97 -1.69 13.49
CA TYR A 299 12.03 -2.64 13.11
C TYR A 299 13.39 -1.93 13.03
N HIS A 300 14.20 -2.07 14.07
CA HIS A 300 15.51 -1.43 14.21
C HIS A 300 16.63 -2.40 14.58
N PRO A 301 16.96 -3.39 13.74
CA PRO A 301 18.16 -4.19 13.96
C PRO A 301 19.42 -3.32 13.79
N ALA A 302 20.51 -3.76 14.42
CA ALA A 302 21.80 -3.06 14.38
C ALA A 302 22.35 -2.93 12.94
N VAL A 303 22.14 -3.96 12.12
CA VAL A 303 22.56 -3.99 10.71
C VAL A 303 21.40 -4.52 9.87
N ILE A 304 21.14 -3.89 8.73
CA ILE A 304 20.24 -4.41 7.70
C ILE A 304 21.04 -4.49 6.40
N THR A 305 21.11 -5.68 5.82
CA THR A 305 21.66 -5.87 4.47
C THR A 305 20.49 -6.15 3.52
N THR A 306 20.43 -5.44 2.39
CA THR A 306 19.38 -5.64 1.40
C THR A 306 19.90 -5.78 -0.01
N GLU A 307 19.16 -6.52 -0.83
CA GLU A 307 19.33 -6.58 -2.28
C GLU A 307 17.99 -6.33 -2.98
N ASP A 308 17.99 -5.42 -3.96
CA ASP A 308 16.78 -4.99 -4.66
C ASP A 308 16.73 -5.54 -6.09
N THR A 309 15.84 -6.51 -6.32
CA THR A 309 15.66 -7.13 -7.64
C THR A 309 15.19 -6.14 -8.70
N LEU A 310 14.49 -5.06 -8.35
CA LEU A 310 14.14 -3.99 -9.30
C LEU A 310 15.41 -3.28 -9.79
N SER A 311 16.29 -2.94 -8.87
CA SER A 311 17.56 -2.30 -9.18
C SER A 311 18.51 -3.21 -9.96
N ILE A 312 18.60 -4.49 -9.60
CA ILE A 312 19.45 -5.48 -10.30
C ILE A 312 18.89 -5.75 -11.71
N SER A 313 17.57 -5.94 -11.86
CA SER A 313 16.95 -6.21 -13.16
C SER A 313 17.13 -5.05 -14.15
N ARG A 314 16.97 -3.79 -13.71
CA ARG A 314 17.26 -2.60 -14.54
C ARG A 314 18.69 -2.57 -15.07
N ARG A 315 19.65 -3.05 -14.27
CA ARG A 315 21.05 -3.13 -14.67
C ARG A 315 21.29 -4.25 -15.69
N LYS A 316 20.77 -5.47 -15.42
CA LYS A 316 21.12 -6.68 -16.18
C LYS A 316 20.18 -7.00 -17.35
N ILE A 317 18.86 -6.91 -17.18
CA ILE A 317 17.86 -7.23 -18.22
C ILE A 317 17.63 -6.00 -19.12
N LYS A 318 17.61 -6.20 -20.44
CA LYS A 318 17.42 -5.15 -21.45
C LYS A 318 16.24 -5.50 -22.37
N ASN A 319 15.73 -4.50 -23.08
CA ASN A 319 14.65 -4.65 -24.06
C ASN A 319 13.31 -5.17 -23.49
N ILE A 320 13.02 -4.84 -22.23
CA ILE A 320 11.73 -5.09 -21.59
C ILE A 320 10.98 -3.76 -21.45
N GLU A 321 9.65 -3.78 -21.50
CA GLU A 321 8.81 -2.57 -21.44
C GLU A 321 9.05 -1.78 -20.15
N ASN A 322 9.08 -2.49 -19.02
CA ASN A 322 9.37 -1.96 -17.71
C ASN A 322 9.86 -3.10 -16.80
N HIS A 323 10.28 -2.77 -15.59
CA HIS A 323 10.84 -3.73 -14.63
C HIS A 323 9.92 -3.97 -13.43
N LYS A 324 8.61 -3.73 -13.55
CA LYS A 324 7.65 -4.12 -12.50
C LYS A 324 7.71 -5.64 -12.32
N LEU A 325 7.42 -6.11 -11.11
CA LEU A 325 7.42 -7.54 -10.79
C LEU A 325 6.54 -8.34 -11.75
N GLU A 326 5.32 -7.88 -12.04
CA GLU A 326 4.41 -8.48 -13.01
C GLU A 326 5.01 -8.58 -14.42
N THR A 327 5.73 -7.56 -14.88
CA THR A 327 6.34 -7.56 -16.21
C THR A 327 7.51 -8.56 -16.26
N LEU A 328 8.29 -8.68 -15.18
CA LEU A 328 9.37 -9.67 -15.08
C LEU A 328 8.82 -11.10 -14.94
N LYS A 329 7.76 -11.28 -14.16
CA LYS A 329 7.02 -12.53 -14.03
C LYS A 329 6.58 -13.05 -15.40
N ASN A 330 5.95 -12.19 -16.20
CA ASN A 330 5.56 -12.50 -17.58
C ASN A 330 6.76 -12.76 -18.49
N TYR A 331 7.85 -12.00 -18.32
CA TYR A 331 9.09 -12.19 -19.08
C TYR A 331 9.74 -13.56 -18.86
N TYR A 332 9.68 -14.07 -17.63
CA TYR A 332 10.14 -15.42 -17.27
C TYR A 332 9.06 -16.49 -17.38
N GLY A 333 7.83 -16.12 -17.78
CA GLY A 333 6.74 -17.07 -17.99
C GLY A 333 6.13 -17.67 -16.72
N LEU A 334 6.29 -17.02 -15.57
CA LEU A 334 5.69 -17.46 -14.31
C LEU A 334 4.16 -17.22 -14.31
N LYS A 335 3.37 -18.18 -13.80
CA LYS A 335 1.90 -18.19 -13.86
C LYS A 335 1.17 -18.14 -12.50
N ASN A 336 1.82 -17.69 -11.43
CA ASN A 336 1.16 -17.50 -10.13
C ASN A 336 0.23 -16.26 -10.13
N GLN A 337 -0.55 -16.03 -9.08
CA GLN A 337 -1.40 -14.83 -8.93
C GLN A 337 -0.54 -13.62 -8.52
N SER A 338 -0.84 -12.43 -9.05
CA SER A 338 -0.17 -11.16 -8.68
C SER A 338 -0.89 -10.51 -7.49
N HIS A 339 -0.23 -9.60 -6.76
CA HIS A 339 -0.84 -8.90 -5.60
C HIS A 339 -1.24 -9.82 -4.45
N ASN A 340 -0.47 -10.90 -4.30
CA ASN A 340 -0.47 -11.73 -3.12
C ASN A 340 0.99 -11.75 -2.65
N SER A 341 1.26 -11.11 -1.51
CA SER A 341 2.63 -10.89 -1.03
C SER A 341 3.47 -12.17 -0.90
N LEU A 342 2.86 -13.34 -0.66
CA LEU A 342 3.59 -14.62 -0.63
C LEU A 342 3.97 -15.10 -2.05
N ASN A 343 3.04 -15.02 -3.01
CA ASN A 343 3.36 -15.31 -4.42
C ASN A 343 4.38 -14.32 -4.98
N ASP A 344 4.34 -13.07 -4.54
CA ASP A 344 5.30 -12.04 -4.92
C ASP A 344 6.68 -12.30 -4.30
N CYS A 345 6.74 -12.89 -3.09
CA CYS A 345 7.99 -13.44 -2.55
C CYS A 345 8.55 -14.59 -3.40
N GLU A 346 7.74 -15.56 -3.80
CA GLU A 346 8.18 -16.66 -4.68
C GLU A 346 8.72 -16.15 -6.02
N THR A 347 7.97 -15.22 -6.62
CA THR A 347 8.33 -14.56 -7.89
C THR A 347 9.64 -13.79 -7.75
N THR A 348 9.79 -13.03 -6.67
CA THR A 348 11.00 -12.26 -6.38
C THR A 348 12.20 -13.17 -6.15
N ALA A 349 12.05 -14.27 -5.41
CA ALA A 349 13.10 -15.27 -5.20
C ALA A 349 13.56 -15.90 -6.52
N PHE A 350 12.60 -16.29 -7.36
CA PHE A 350 12.88 -16.83 -8.68
C PHE A 350 13.67 -15.84 -9.55
N ILE A 351 13.16 -14.61 -9.68
CA ILE A 351 13.78 -13.55 -10.47
C ILE A 351 15.19 -13.23 -9.96
N TYR A 352 15.36 -13.16 -8.64
CA TYR A 352 16.66 -12.93 -8.03
C TYR A 352 17.68 -13.98 -8.46
N ARG A 353 17.33 -15.27 -8.34
CA ARG A 353 18.21 -16.40 -8.71
C ARG A 353 18.54 -16.40 -10.20
N GLU A 354 17.56 -16.24 -11.07
CA GLU A 354 17.79 -16.15 -12.53
C GLU A 354 18.74 -15.01 -12.88
N ILE A 355 18.55 -13.83 -12.29
CA ILE A 355 19.38 -12.66 -12.55
C ILE A 355 20.80 -12.81 -11.96
N ARG A 356 20.91 -13.43 -10.79
CA ARG A 356 22.18 -13.76 -10.13
C ARG A 356 22.98 -14.73 -11.01
N ASP A 357 22.34 -15.81 -11.45
CA ASP A 357 22.97 -16.93 -12.18
C ASP A 357 23.19 -16.63 -13.67
N GLY A 358 22.67 -15.50 -14.16
CA GLY A 358 22.92 -15.00 -15.52
C GLY A 358 21.94 -15.51 -16.56
N HIS A 359 20.80 -16.06 -16.15
CA HIS A 359 19.68 -16.43 -17.02
C HIS A 359 18.91 -15.18 -17.46
N LEU A 360 19.55 -14.43 -18.36
CA LEU A 360 19.17 -13.14 -18.96
C LEU A 360 17.86 -13.12 -19.76
N ASP A 361 17.65 -14.23 -20.45
CA ASP A 361 16.84 -14.25 -21.65
C ASP A 361 15.40 -14.60 -21.35
N GLN A 362 14.50 -14.06 -22.18
CA GLN A 362 13.08 -14.36 -22.09
C GLN A 362 12.85 -15.87 -22.23
N VAL A 363 12.13 -16.45 -21.27
CA VAL A 363 11.68 -17.84 -21.39
C VAL A 363 10.51 -17.86 -22.36
N VAL A 364 10.75 -18.33 -23.58
CA VAL A 364 9.69 -18.56 -24.55
C VAL A 364 8.88 -19.76 -24.07
N ILE A 365 7.80 -19.49 -23.34
CA ILE A 365 6.79 -20.51 -23.07
C ILE A 365 6.11 -20.80 -24.40
N ALA A 366 6.37 -22.00 -24.94
CA ALA A 366 5.51 -22.57 -25.96
C ALA A 366 4.09 -22.54 -25.37
N SER A 367 3.21 -21.74 -25.96
CA SER A 367 1.82 -21.70 -25.57
C SER A 367 1.31 -23.13 -25.64
N THR A 368 1.08 -23.75 -24.49
CA THR A 368 0.19 -24.90 -24.41
C THR A 368 -1.14 -24.36 -24.88
N GLU A 369 -1.45 -24.56 -26.16
CA GLU A 369 -2.80 -24.38 -26.69
C GLU A 369 -3.68 -25.41 -25.97
N GLU A 370 -4.06 -25.11 -24.73
CA GLU A 370 -5.25 -25.69 -24.17
C GLU A 370 -6.36 -25.28 -25.13
N THR A 371 -6.95 -26.26 -25.82
CA THR A 371 -8.11 -26.01 -26.67
C THR A 371 -9.14 -25.27 -25.82
N PRO A 372 -9.55 -24.04 -26.21
CA PRO A 372 -10.52 -23.28 -25.46
C PRO A 372 -11.75 -24.15 -25.22
N GLY A 373 -12.25 -24.16 -23.98
CA GLY A 373 -13.53 -24.76 -23.67
C GLY A 373 -14.59 -24.21 -24.62
N THR A 374 -15.59 -25.02 -24.95
CA THR A 374 -16.67 -24.59 -25.86
C THR A 374 -17.87 -24.02 -25.12
N LEU A 375 -17.78 -23.92 -23.79
CA LEU A 375 -18.87 -23.55 -22.91
C LEU A 375 -19.47 -22.18 -23.28
N PHE A 376 -18.60 -21.18 -23.42
CA PHE A 376 -18.95 -19.81 -23.78
C PHE A 376 -18.72 -19.51 -25.26
N ALA A 377 -18.69 -20.54 -26.11
CA ALA A 377 -18.48 -20.36 -27.54
C ALA A 377 -19.47 -19.32 -28.11
N ASP A 378 -18.94 -18.37 -28.88
CA ASP A 378 -19.65 -17.24 -29.49
C ASP A 378 -20.29 -16.22 -28.54
N LEU A 379 -20.22 -16.42 -27.22
CA LEU A 379 -20.72 -15.47 -26.24
C LEU A 379 -19.75 -14.29 -26.04
N ARG A 380 -20.33 -13.11 -25.89
CA ARG A 380 -19.59 -11.86 -25.66
C ARG A 380 -19.84 -11.31 -24.28
N PHE A 381 -18.74 -11.10 -23.56
CA PHE A 381 -18.72 -10.55 -22.23
C PHE A 381 -18.21 -9.11 -22.26
N CYS A 382 -18.74 -8.28 -21.38
CA CYS A 382 -18.15 -7.01 -21.01
C CYS A 382 -17.96 -7.02 -19.49
N ILE A 383 -16.87 -6.42 -19.00
CA ILE A 383 -16.57 -6.35 -17.57
C ILE A 383 -16.56 -4.88 -17.15
N THR A 384 -17.10 -4.54 -16.00
CA THR A 384 -17.06 -3.19 -15.43
C THR A 384 -16.96 -3.25 -13.90
N GLY A 385 -16.45 -2.18 -13.27
CA GLY A 385 -16.20 -2.14 -11.82
C GLY A 385 -14.91 -2.82 -11.38
N LYS A 386 -14.72 -2.85 -10.05
CA LYS A 386 -13.67 -3.59 -9.33
C LYS A 386 -14.26 -4.80 -8.59
N PHE A 387 -13.45 -5.82 -8.34
CA PHE A 387 -13.87 -7.09 -7.75
C PHE A 387 -12.93 -7.43 -6.60
N MET A 388 -13.46 -7.95 -5.50
CA MET A 388 -12.67 -8.33 -4.31
C MET A 388 -12.16 -9.77 -4.41
N GLU A 389 -12.82 -10.58 -5.23
CA GLU A 389 -12.60 -12.02 -5.29
C GLU A 389 -11.55 -12.40 -6.33
N MET A 390 -11.35 -11.56 -7.35
CA MET A 390 -10.56 -11.89 -8.52
C MET A 390 -10.20 -10.64 -9.33
N ASP A 391 -8.98 -10.59 -9.88
CA ASP A 391 -8.56 -9.48 -10.72
C ASP A 391 -9.27 -9.48 -12.07
N ARG A 392 -9.42 -8.29 -12.66
CA ARG A 392 -10.07 -8.12 -13.97
C ARG A 392 -9.41 -8.95 -15.08
N ASP A 393 -8.11 -9.13 -15.02
CA ASP A 393 -7.38 -9.92 -16.02
C ASP A 393 -7.55 -11.43 -15.81
N GLU A 394 -7.65 -11.89 -14.56
CA GLU A 394 -8.01 -13.27 -14.22
C GLU A 394 -9.45 -13.59 -14.69
N ILE A 395 -10.40 -12.66 -14.50
CA ILE A 395 -11.77 -12.81 -15.02
C ILE A 395 -11.76 -12.95 -16.55
N LYS A 396 -10.93 -12.16 -17.25
CA LYS A 396 -10.79 -12.27 -18.72
C LYS A 396 -10.23 -13.62 -19.12
N GLU A 397 -9.21 -14.09 -18.42
CA GLU A 397 -8.60 -15.39 -18.67
C GLU A 397 -9.62 -16.52 -18.46
N LEU A 398 -10.38 -16.47 -17.35
CA LEU A 398 -11.44 -17.44 -17.05
C LEU A 398 -12.50 -17.51 -18.16
N ILE A 399 -12.96 -16.37 -18.66
CA ILE A 399 -13.93 -16.29 -19.77
C ILE A 399 -13.32 -16.86 -21.05
N THR A 400 -12.09 -16.47 -21.37
CA THR A 400 -11.40 -16.85 -22.62
C THR A 400 -11.07 -18.34 -22.63
N LYS A 401 -10.63 -18.88 -21.50
CA LYS A 401 -10.39 -20.32 -21.29
C LYS A 401 -11.64 -21.15 -21.54
N ASN A 402 -12.82 -20.61 -21.27
CA ASN A 402 -14.11 -21.24 -21.54
C ASN A 402 -14.69 -20.89 -22.92
N GLY A 403 -13.93 -20.25 -23.81
CA GLY A 403 -14.32 -19.97 -25.22
C GLY A 403 -15.07 -18.66 -25.44
N GLY A 404 -15.25 -17.86 -24.40
CA GLY A 404 -15.94 -16.57 -24.46
C GLY A 404 -15.05 -15.45 -25.00
N ARG A 405 -15.67 -14.36 -25.46
CA ARG A 405 -14.96 -13.17 -25.96
C ARG A 405 -15.21 -11.97 -25.06
N VAL A 406 -14.16 -11.43 -24.45
CA VAL A 406 -14.28 -10.18 -23.67
C VAL A 406 -14.15 -8.97 -24.58
N THR A 407 -15.05 -8.00 -24.40
CA THR A 407 -15.13 -6.75 -25.15
C THR A 407 -14.93 -5.55 -24.20
N GLY A 408 -14.39 -4.45 -24.72
CA GLY A 408 -14.10 -3.25 -23.92
C GLY A 408 -15.31 -2.36 -23.63
N ALA A 409 -16.44 -2.56 -24.32
CA ALA A 409 -17.65 -1.77 -24.14
C ALA A 409 -18.91 -2.57 -24.50
N VAL A 410 -20.00 -2.25 -23.81
CA VAL A 410 -21.31 -2.85 -24.08
C VAL A 410 -21.83 -2.44 -25.46
N SER A 411 -22.41 -3.40 -26.19
CA SER A 411 -23.04 -3.22 -27.49
C SER A 411 -24.31 -4.08 -27.59
N SER A 412 -25.07 -3.93 -28.68
CA SER A 412 -26.24 -4.79 -28.94
C SER A 412 -25.89 -6.27 -29.16
N ARG A 413 -24.61 -6.61 -29.32
CA ARG A 413 -24.10 -7.98 -29.44
C ARG A 413 -23.54 -8.54 -28.14
N THR A 414 -23.52 -7.75 -27.06
CA THR A 414 -23.05 -8.24 -25.75
C THR A 414 -24.09 -9.20 -25.19
N ASP A 415 -23.66 -10.36 -24.73
CA ASP A 415 -24.55 -11.37 -24.13
C ASP A 415 -24.57 -11.22 -22.62
N TYR A 416 -23.40 -10.99 -22.01
CA TYR A 416 -23.22 -10.86 -20.58
C TYR A 416 -22.45 -9.59 -20.21
N LEU A 417 -22.91 -8.88 -19.19
CA LEU A 417 -22.18 -7.80 -18.52
C LEU A 417 -21.87 -8.24 -17.09
N ILE A 418 -20.59 -8.35 -16.74
CA ILE A 418 -20.14 -8.63 -15.37
C ILE A 418 -19.88 -7.29 -14.69
N VAL A 419 -20.56 -7.06 -13.58
CA VAL A 419 -20.56 -5.81 -12.83
C VAL A 419 -19.94 -6.04 -11.46
N GLY A 420 -18.80 -5.40 -11.22
CA GLY A 420 -18.20 -5.25 -9.90
C GLY A 420 -18.56 -3.90 -9.28
N GLU A 421 -18.01 -3.64 -8.11
CA GLU A 421 -18.22 -2.41 -7.36
C GLU A 421 -17.71 -1.19 -8.13
N GLN A 422 -18.53 -0.14 -8.15
CA GLN A 422 -18.21 1.12 -8.82
C GLN A 422 -17.59 2.10 -7.81
N VAL A 423 -16.26 2.19 -7.83
CA VAL A 423 -15.49 3.10 -6.95
C VAL A 423 -15.12 4.44 -7.60
N ALA A 424 -15.60 4.70 -8.81
CA ALA A 424 -15.24 5.90 -9.55
C ALA A 424 -16.03 7.12 -9.03
N ASN A 425 -15.36 8.23 -8.77
CA ASN A 425 -15.99 9.46 -8.29
C ASN A 425 -16.77 10.24 -9.38
N ASN A 426 -16.76 9.77 -10.63
CA ASN A 426 -17.29 10.46 -11.80
C ASN A 426 -18.34 9.65 -12.57
N LEU A 427 -19.11 8.81 -11.88
CA LEU A 427 -20.23 8.07 -12.46
C LEU A 427 -21.31 9.05 -12.94
N THR A 428 -21.94 8.73 -14.08
CA THR A 428 -22.83 9.67 -14.79
C THR A 428 -24.10 9.97 -14.00
N ASP A 429 -24.64 8.97 -13.32
CA ASP A 429 -25.82 9.05 -12.45
C ASP A 429 -25.46 8.89 -10.97
N GLY A 430 -24.16 8.85 -10.66
CA GLY A 430 -23.63 8.64 -9.31
C GLY A 430 -23.67 7.19 -8.81
N ILE A 431 -24.17 6.23 -9.60
CA ILE A 431 -24.37 4.85 -9.16
C ILE A 431 -23.77 3.84 -10.15
N HIS A 432 -24.00 4.03 -11.44
CA HIS A 432 -23.72 3.06 -12.49
C HIS A 432 -22.59 3.51 -13.42
N SER A 433 -21.81 2.55 -13.90
CA SER A 433 -20.86 2.78 -14.98
C SER A 433 -21.56 3.09 -16.31
N ALA A 434 -20.81 3.67 -17.27
CA ALA A 434 -21.31 3.88 -18.63
C ALA A 434 -21.71 2.56 -19.33
N SER A 435 -21.06 1.44 -18.98
CA SER A 435 -21.40 0.11 -19.49
C SER A 435 -22.73 -0.39 -18.94
N GLU A 436 -22.99 -0.18 -17.65
CA GLU A 436 -24.27 -0.52 -17.01
C GLU A 436 -25.43 0.30 -17.58
N LEU A 437 -25.28 1.62 -17.67
CA LEU A 437 -26.30 2.50 -18.26
C LEU A 437 -26.65 2.07 -19.69
N LYS A 438 -25.64 1.71 -20.48
CA LYS A 438 -25.84 1.24 -21.85
C LYS A 438 -26.50 -0.13 -21.91
N ALA A 439 -26.19 -1.02 -20.97
CA ALA A 439 -26.87 -2.31 -20.86
C ALA A 439 -28.36 -2.14 -20.53
N MET A 440 -28.69 -1.24 -19.59
CA MET A 440 -30.07 -0.89 -19.25
C MET A 440 -30.81 -0.34 -20.47
N GLU A 441 -30.21 0.60 -21.21
CA GLU A 441 -30.80 1.18 -22.43
C GLU A 441 -31.10 0.10 -23.49
N PHE A 442 -30.21 -0.88 -23.67
CA PHE A 442 -30.46 -1.99 -24.58
C PHE A 442 -31.57 -2.91 -24.09
N SER A 443 -31.63 -3.21 -22.79
CA SER A 443 -32.69 -4.03 -22.20
C SER A 443 -34.07 -3.36 -22.34
N GLU A 444 -34.17 -2.04 -22.17
CA GLU A 444 -35.39 -1.27 -22.43
C GLU A 444 -35.85 -1.37 -23.90
N LYS A 445 -34.91 -1.48 -24.83
CA LYS A 445 -35.17 -1.68 -26.27
C LYS A 445 -35.44 -3.15 -26.65
N GLY A 446 -35.63 -4.04 -25.67
CA GLY A 446 -35.87 -5.47 -25.87
C GLY A 446 -34.60 -6.30 -26.09
N GLY A 447 -33.44 -5.76 -25.75
CA GLY A 447 -32.17 -6.47 -25.72
C GLY A 447 -32.15 -7.59 -24.68
N LYS A 448 -31.27 -8.57 -24.87
CA LYS A 448 -31.17 -9.77 -24.03
C LYS A 448 -29.91 -9.82 -23.16
N ILE A 449 -29.30 -8.67 -22.88
CA ILE A 449 -28.06 -8.60 -22.11
C ILE A 449 -28.34 -9.09 -20.69
N LYS A 450 -27.67 -10.16 -20.26
CA LYS A 450 -27.73 -10.65 -18.89
C LYS A 450 -26.67 -9.93 -18.07
N VAL A 451 -27.06 -9.36 -16.93
CA VAL A 451 -26.14 -8.70 -16.01
C VAL A 451 -25.81 -9.68 -14.90
N LEU A 452 -24.52 -9.88 -14.65
CA LEU A 452 -24.00 -10.65 -13.53
C LEU A 452 -23.43 -9.69 -12.49
N HIS A 453 -23.84 -9.82 -11.25
CA HIS A 453 -23.48 -8.90 -10.17
C HIS A 453 -22.36 -9.42 -9.26
N SER A 454 -21.87 -10.63 -9.50
CA SER A 454 -20.78 -11.21 -8.74
C SER A 454 -19.97 -12.22 -9.55
N ILE A 455 -18.78 -12.56 -9.03
CA ILE A 455 -17.92 -13.59 -9.64
C ILE A 455 -18.50 -14.99 -9.41
N GLU A 456 -19.22 -15.21 -8.31
CA GLU A 456 -19.92 -16.47 -8.04
C GLU A 456 -20.98 -16.76 -9.11
N GLU A 457 -21.69 -15.75 -9.62
CA GLU A 457 -22.64 -15.94 -10.72
C GLU A 457 -21.93 -16.37 -12.00
N LEU A 458 -20.75 -15.81 -12.30
CA LEU A 458 -19.93 -16.27 -13.42
C LEU A 458 -19.44 -17.70 -13.21
N GLN A 459 -19.00 -18.05 -12.00
CA GLN A 459 -18.58 -19.40 -11.67
C GLN A 459 -19.75 -20.40 -11.72
N SER A 460 -20.96 -19.99 -11.33
CA SER A 460 -22.18 -20.80 -11.44
C SER A 460 -22.51 -21.09 -12.91
N LEU A 461 -22.35 -20.12 -13.81
CA LEU A 461 -22.49 -20.36 -15.25
C LEU A 461 -21.49 -21.38 -15.79
N ILE A 462 -20.32 -21.49 -15.16
CA ILE A 462 -19.30 -22.49 -15.50
C ILE A 462 -19.69 -23.86 -14.96
N SER A 463 -20.16 -23.94 -13.72
CA SER A 463 -20.50 -25.21 -13.06
C SER A 463 -21.86 -25.80 -13.47
N GLU A 464 -22.82 -24.99 -13.92
CA GLU A 464 -24.15 -25.45 -14.36
C GLU A 464 -24.12 -26.17 -15.72
N VAL A 465 -23.00 -26.11 -16.44
CA VAL A 465 -22.86 -26.62 -17.82
C VAL A 465 -21.68 -27.59 -17.98
N ALA A 466 -20.81 -27.68 -16.98
CA ALA A 466 -19.78 -28.73 -16.86
C ALA A 466 -20.37 -30.02 -16.28
#